data_AF-A0A9E0IUB2-F1
#
_entry.id   AF-A0A9E0IUB2-F1
#
_cell.length_a   1.000
_cell.length_b   1.000
_cell.length_c   1.000
_cell.angle_alpha   90.00
_cell.angle_beta   90.00
_cell.angle_gamma   90.00
#
_symmetry.space_group_name_H-M   'P 1'
#
loop_
_entity.id
_entity.type
_entity.pdbx_description
1 polymer ?
#
loop_
_entity_poly.entity_id
_entity_poly.type
_entity_poly.pdbx_seq_one_letter_code
_entity_poly.pdbx_strand_id
1 'polypeptide(L)'
;MRAPALASLLLLLLTACGSKAATTTTPVPPDDPAGAGSGSSGATAAAACGPAVAALMGPVNKQLRDGLPPELVDVWVPRFLAVMTTSCQEDGWSAEGVRCLTEAKGDPEIEACNAKLDTPELAKQLEARMKPLLQEFAAAVQQAMLRKTVAQVPAPFPAKAPPADLVATSSGLRYRKGAAAPATEAAIGGNDTIVADVTEWNLAGDTVANEHGGRYQLPQQSAGMAEAMGLLRKGERAVFVIPAALDVPPGGKAASGPRPGADVRLVEIGVTEVVRAPATPPATPTKAAKALASGQRYLSLVAGRGRGPAPIDAVSWRMSAWDGRGRMFISNETGDDAHLVDVSAMPPYLGNLLRTMKAGGRARVWIDSKDHPGWDELVGPGPITVEVTLAKVHVMPPAPADLAPPASAKKTSGGVSYVVLRRGKGKVHPSDSAQVEVHYTGWTTDGKRFDTSALRDKPQRMTLDSLIPGWREGVQAMVVGDKVRMWIPEALAYAGEEGAPAGMLVFEVELLGFDEPRADAPVPAPVE
;
A
#
# COMPACT_ATOMS: atom_id res chain seq x y z
N MET A 1 -10.10 -19.22 17.54
CA MET A 1 -10.23 -17.90 18.21
C MET A 1 -10.35 -16.83 17.14
N ARG A 2 -11.27 -15.85 17.28
CA ARG A 2 -11.41 -14.75 16.30
C ARG A 2 -10.18 -13.84 16.38
N ALA A 3 -9.71 -13.27 15.27
CA ALA A 3 -8.54 -12.36 15.21
C ALA A 3 -8.51 -11.23 16.28
N PRO A 4 -9.65 -10.64 16.69
CA PRO A 4 -9.66 -9.68 17.80
C PRO A 4 -9.22 -10.30 19.13
N ALA A 5 -9.51 -11.58 19.38
CA ALA A 5 -9.17 -12.24 20.63
C ALA A 5 -7.66 -12.49 20.79
N LEU A 6 -6.91 -12.63 19.70
CA LEU A 6 -5.45 -12.82 19.74
C LEU A 6 -4.71 -11.49 19.93
N ALA A 7 -5.18 -10.43 19.28
CA ALA A 7 -4.70 -9.07 19.50
C ALA A 7 -5.04 -8.60 20.93
N SER A 8 -6.26 -8.89 21.41
CA SER A 8 -6.65 -8.66 22.80
C SER A 8 -5.84 -9.48 23.78
N LEU A 9 -5.37 -10.68 23.43
CA LEU A 9 -4.52 -11.52 24.30
C LEU A 9 -3.09 -10.96 24.40
N LEU A 10 -2.50 -10.50 23.29
CA LEU A 10 -1.21 -9.79 23.31
C LEU A 10 -1.32 -8.45 24.03
N LEU A 11 -2.41 -7.71 23.85
CA LEU A 11 -2.68 -6.46 24.57
C LEU A 11 -2.97 -6.72 26.06
N LEU A 12 -3.66 -7.82 26.41
CA LEU A 12 -3.92 -8.26 27.79
C LEU A 12 -2.62 -8.62 28.50
N LEU A 13 -1.68 -9.27 27.83
CA LEU A 13 -0.35 -9.57 28.37
C LEU A 13 0.48 -8.30 28.59
N LEU A 14 0.31 -7.28 27.75
CA LEU A 14 0.92 -5.95 27.92
C LEU A 14 0.26 -5.14 29.05
N THR A 15 -1.07 -5.22 29.21
CA THR A 15 -1.82 -4.54 30.30
C THR A 15 -1.74 -5.24 31.65
N ALA A 16 -1.46 -6.55 31.69
CA ALA A 16 -1.27 -7.29 32.94
C ALA A 16 0.00 -6.89 33.71
N CYS A 17 0.92 -6.18 33.05
CA CYS A 17 2.03 -5.46 33.71
C CYS A 17 1.59 -4.20 34.49
N GLY A 18 0.35 -3.70 34.31
CA GLY A 18 -0.06 -2.38 34.82
C GLY A 18 -1.40 -2.35 35.56
N SER A 19 -1.90 -3.44 36.15
CA SER A 19 -3.17 -3.38 36.90
C SER A 19 -3.30 -4.40 38.02
N LYS A 20 -3.01 -3.95 39.25
CA LYS A 20 -3.85 -4.15 40.46
C LYS A 20 -3.32 -3.34 41.64
N ALA A 21 -4.06 -2.31 42.05
CA ALA A 21 -4.00 -1.76 43.39
C ALA A 21 -5.43 -1.63 43.94
N ALA A 22 -5.74 -2.36 45.01
CA ALA A 22 -6.76 -1.96 45.98
C ALA A 22 -6.63 -2.79 47.28
N THR A 23 -6.66 -2.08 48.41
CA THR A 23 -6.72 -2.52 49.83
C THR A 23 -5.39 -3.05 50.38
N THR A 24 -4.79 -2.55 51.47
CA THR A 24 -5.27 -1.81 52.65
C THR A 24 -4.11 -1.06 53.33
N THR A 25 -4.46 0.04 53.98
CA THR A 25 -3.69 0.98 54.82
C THR A 25 -2.89 0.38 55.98
N THR A 26 -1.67 0.89 56.22
CA THR A 26 -1.20 1.55 57.48
C THR A 26 0.19 2.22 57.31
N PRO A 27 0.53 3.30 58.05
CA PRO A 27 1.77 4.09 57.88
C PRO A 27 2.83 3.83 58.97
N VAL A 28 4.09 4.35 58.79
CA VAL A 28 5.14 4.81 59.78
C VAL A 28 6.60 4.48 59.33
N PRO A 29 7.66 5.30 59.59
CA PRO A 29 8.03 6.64 59.07
C PRO A 29 9.51 6.64 58.50
N PRO A 30 10.23 7.78 58.29
CA PRO A 30 11.44 7.83 57.46
C PRO A 30 12.76 7.76 58.26
N ASP A 31 13.84 7.32 57.61
CA ASP A 31 15.23 7.66 57.98
C ASP A 31 16.13 7.75 56.72
N ASP A 32 16.76 8.91 56.56
CA ASP A 32 17.84 9.28 55.62
C ASP A 32 19.23 8.95 56.27
N PRO A 33 20.41 9.34 55.71
CA PRO A 33 21.01 8.97 54.42
C PRO A 33 22.52 8.60 54.57
N ALA A 34 23.11 7.85 53.63
CA ALA A 34 24.56 7.77 53.30
C ALA A 34 24.75 6.68 52.23
N GLY A 35 25.60 6.73 51.21
CA GLY A 35 26.73 7.59 50.87
C GLY A 35 27.71 6.72 50.04
N ALA A 36 28.07 7.21 48.84
CA ALA A 36 29.27 6.89 48.04
C ALA A 36 29.51 5.46 47.45
N GLY A 37 30.00 5.44 46.21
CA GLY A 37 30.74 4.31 45.60
C GLY A 37 30.25 3.92 44.20
N SER A 38 30.64 4.64 43.15
CA SER A 38 31.71 4.24 42.21
C SER A 38 31.34 3.14 41.18
N GLY A 39 31.21 3.57 39.93
CA GLY A 39 31.95 3.00 38.78
C GLY A 39 31.85 1.50 38.46
N SER A 40 31.32 1.25 37.26
CA SER A 40 31.52 0.07 36.38
C SER A 40 30.62 -1.16 36.58
N SER A 41 29.62 -1.29 35.71
CA SER A 41 29.24 -2.58 35.08
C SER A 41 28.19 -2.36 33.96
N GLY A 42 28.54 -1.59 32.93
CA GLY A 42 27.70 -1.47 31.71
C GLY A 42 27.66 -2.74 30.85
N ALA A 43 28.11 -3.89 31.35
CA ALA A 43 28.31 -5.13 30.58
C ALA A 43 27.45 -6.32 31.05
N THR A 44 26.55 -6.16 32.04
CA THR A 44 25.78 -7.29 32.61
C THR A 44 24.28 -7.27 32.31
N ALA A 45 23.68 -6.13 31.94
CA ALA A 45 22.24 -6.06 31.61
C ALA A 45 21.93 -6.52 30.18
N ALA A 46 22.70 -6.08 29.18
CA ALA A 46 22.42 -6.37 27.77
C ALA A 46 22.53 -7.85 27.38
N ALA A 47 23.37 -8.63 28.08
CA ALA A 47 23.56 -10.06 27.84
C ALA A 47 22.42 -10.93 28.43
N ALA A 48 21.67 -10.42 29.40
CA ALA A 48 20.57 -11.14 30.06
C ALA A 48 19.22 -11.02 29.31
N CYS A 49 19.07 -10.02 28.43
CA CYS A 49 17.81 -9.72 27.75
C CYS A 49 17.31 -10.85 26.83
N GLY A 50 18.18 -11.44 26.01
CA GLY A 50 17.78 -12.45 25.02
C GLY A 50 17.13 -13.70 25.65
N PRO A 51 17.79 -14.39 26.59
CA PRO A 51 17.21 -15.55 27.27
C PRO A 51 15.93 -15.26 28.06
N ALA A 52 15.84 -14.08 28.70
CA ALA A 52 14.67 -13.70 29.49
C ALA A 52 13.45 -13.35 28.63
N VAL A 53 13.64 -12.61 27.53
CA VAL A 53 12.59 -12.31 26.55
C VAL A 53 12.08 -13.60 25.89
N ALA A 54 12.98 -14.55 25.61
CA ALA A 54 12.59 -15.86 25.07
C ALA A 54 11.74 -16.69 26.05
N ALA A 55 12.06 -16.65 27.36
CA ALA A 55 11.28 -17.32 28.40
C ALA A 55 9.88 -16.69 28.57
N LEU A 56 9.79 -15.36 28.59
CA LEU A 56 8.54 -14.60 28.66
C LEU A 56 7.60 -14.92 27.48
N MET A 57 8.16 -14.99 26.27
CA MET A 57 7.40 -15.26 25.05
C MET A 57 7.07 -16.74 24.85
N GLY A 58 7.57 -17.66 25.67
CA GLY A 58 7.35 -19.11 25.54
C GLY A 58 5.86 -19.50 25.50
N PRO A 59 5.03 -19.10 26.48
CA PRO A 59 3.59 -19.37 26.49
C PRO A 59 2.84 -18.72 25.33
N VAL A 60 3.24 -17.50 24.95
CA VAL A 60 2.65 -16.76 23.82
C VAL A 60 2.98 -17.46 22.50
N ASN A 61 4.23 -17.88 22.32
CA ASN A 61 4.70 -18.66 21.17
C ASN A 61 3.94 -19.99 21.06
N LYS A 62 3.64 -20.66 22.18
CA LYS A 62 2.79 -21.85 22.18
C LYS A 62 1.36 -21.54 21.71
N GLN A 63 0.73 -20.50 22.25
CA GLN A 63 -0.63 -20.09 21.86
C GLN A 63 -0.72 -19.60 20.40
N LEU A 64 0.32 -18.91 19.91
CA LEU A 64 0.43 -18.51 18.50
C LEU A 64 0.57 -19.75 17.60
N ARG A 65 1.39 -20.73 17.99
CA ARG A 65 1.54 -22.02 17.29
C ARG A 65 0.26 -22.83 17.24
N ASP A 66 -0.53 -22.82 18.31
CA ASP A 66 -1.81 -23.53 18.37
C ASP A 66 -2.93 -22.83 17.57
N GLY A 67 -2.78 -21.53 17.28
CA GLY A 67 -3.83 -20.67 16.72
C GLY A 67 -3.60 -20.15 15.30
N LEU A 68 -2.37 -20.21 14.78
CA LEU A 68 -1.97 -19.60 13.50
C LEU A 68 -1.28 -20.60 12.57
N PRO A 69 -1.34 -20.36 11.24
CA PRO A 69 -0.55 -21.12 10.28
C PRO A 69 0.96 -21.05 10.59
N PRO A 70 1.72 -22.17 10.45
CA PRO A 70 3.15 -22.22 10.74
C PRO A 70 3.97 -21.14 10.04
N GLU A 71 3.61 -20.80 8.80
CA GLU A 71 4.28 -19.76 8.00
C GLU A 71 4.15 -18.36 8.59
N LEU A 72 3.07 -18.06 9.33
CA LEU A 72 2.94 -16.81 10.07
C LEU A 72 3.73 -16.87 11.37
N VAL A 73 3.71 -18.00 12.07
CA VAL A 73 4.47 -18.16 13.32
C VAL A 73 5.97 -17.98 13.08
N ASP A 74 6.51 -18.61 12.04
CA ASP A 74 7.94 -18.61 11.73
C ASP A 74 8.46 -17.22 11.29
N VAL A 75 7.58 -16.38 10.73
CA VAL A 75 7.91 -15.00 10.35
C VAL A 75 7.76 -14.04 11.52
N TRP A 76 6.69 -14.15 12.30
CA TRP A 76 6.29 -13.11 13.25
C TRP A 76 6.91 -13.29 14.64
N VAL A 77 7.08 -14.53 15.12
CA VAL A 77 7.69 -14.78 16.44
C VAL A 77 9.10 -14.21 16.55
N PRO A 78 10.01 -14.39 15.57
CA PRO A 78 11.34 -13.77 15.63
C PRO A 78 11.30 -12.24 15.62
N ARG A 79 10.33 -11.63 14.93
CA ARG A 79 10.18 -10.17 14.87
C ARG A 79 9.71 -9.60 16.20
N PHE A 80 8.75 -10.25 16.86
CA PHE A 80 8.32 -9.87 18.21
C PHE A 80 9.46 -10.00 19.22
N LEU A 81 10.21 -11.11 19.16
CA LEU A 81 11.38 -11.33 20.01
C LEU A 81 12.46 -10.27 19.78
N ALA A 82 12.70 -9.87 18.53
CA ALA A 82 13.67 -8.84 18.20
C ALA A 82 13.30 -7.48 18.80
N VAL A 83 12.06 -7.01 18.62
CA VAL A 83 11.61 -5.71 19.17
C VAL A 83 11.67 -5.70 20.70
N MET A 84 11.27 -6.79 21.35
CA MET A 84 11.35 -6.93 22.81
C MET A 84 12.80 -6.96 23.31
N THR A 85 13.69 -7.65 22.59
CA THR A 85 15.12 -7.74 22.96
C THR A 85 15.81 -6.39 22.77
N THR A 86 15.56 -5.69 21.68
CA THR A 86 16.09 -4.34 21.41
C THR A 86 15.55 -3.34 22.43
N SER A 87 14.27 -3.39 22.77
CA SER A 87 13.70 -2.50 23.80
C SER A 87 14.34 -2.75 25.17
N CYS A 88 14.55 -4.02 25.54
CA CYS A 88 15.28 -4.39 26.76
C CYS A 88 16.71 -3.83 26.81
N GLN A 89 17.40 -3.79 25.67
CA GLN A 89 18.77 -3.29 25.56
C GLN A 89 18.84 -1.76 25.55
N GLU A 90 17.95 -1.08 24.82
CA GLU A 90 17.96 0.37 24.65
C GLU A 90 17.41 1.10 25.88
N ASP A 91 16.39 0.54 26.53
CA ASP A 91 15.73 1.15 27.67
C ASP A 91 16.37 0.76 29.00
N GLY A 92 17.52 0.05 28.93
CA GLY A 92 18.39 -0.23 30.07
C GLY A 92 17.73 -1.04 31.18
N TRP A 93 16.95 -2.07 30.82
CA TRP A 93 16.22 -2.89 31.80
C TRP A 93 17.22 -3.47 32.81
N SER A 94 16.97 -3.27 34.10
CA SER A 94 17.88 -3.79 35.13
C SER A 94 17.88 -5.32 35.12
N ALA A 95 18.99 -5.95 35.52
CA ALA A 95 19.07 -7.41 35.63
C ALA A 95 18.01 -7.97 36.60
N GLU A 96 17.60 -7.18 37.60
CA GLU A 96 16.48 -7.47 38.49
C GLU A 96 15.12 -7.34 37.77
N GLY A 97 14.90 -6.29 36.97
CA GLY A 97 13.69 -6.14 36.15
C GLY A 97 13.52 -7.25 35.11
N VAL A 98 14.62 -7.72 34.54
CA VAL A 98 14.66 -8.86 33.60
C VAL A 98 14.39 -10.20 34.32
N ARG A 99 14.89 -10.40 35.55
CA ARG A 99 14.57 -11.58 36.39
C ARG A 99 13.11 -11.61 36.82
N CYS A 100 12.55 -10.48 37.23
CA CYS A 100 11.17 -10.39 37.72
C CYS A 100 10.11 -10.75 36.66
N LEU A 101 10.44 -10.62 35.37
CA LEU A 101 9.56 -11.03 34.25
C LEU A 101 9.53 -12.56 34.02
N THR A 102 10.43 -13.33 34.64
CA THR A 102 10.63 -14.76 34.33
C THR A 102 10.16 -15.72 35.42
N GLU A 103 9.76 -15.24 36.60
CA GLU A 103 9.35 -16.08 37.74
C GLU A 103 7.84 -16.04 38.02
N ALA A 104 7.31 -17.14 38.55
CA ALA A 104 5.88 -17.44 38.57
C ALA A 104 5.06 -16.59 39.57
N LYS A 105 3.82 -16.25 39.18
CA LYS A 105 2.83 -15.54 40.03
C LYS A 105 2.64 -16.23 41.39
N GLY A 106 2.73 -15.45 42.47
CA GLY A 106 2.38 -15.87 43.84
C GLY A 106 3.41 -15.52 44.93
N ASP A 107 4.55 -14.94 44.55
CA ASP A 107 5.61 -14.54 45.48
C ASP A 107 5.49 -13.04 45.87
N PRO A 108 5.43 -12.68 47.18
CA PRO A 108 5.40 -11.30 47.65
C PRO A 108 6.59 -10.45 47.19
N GLU A 109 7.76 -11.04 46.97
CA GLU A 109 8.95 -10.33 46.47
C GLU A 109 8.78 -9.94 44.98
N ILE A 110 8.03 -10.73 44.20
CA ILE A 110 7.71 -10.46 42.80
C ILE A 110 6.64 -9.35 42.69
N GLU A 111 5.66 -9.29 43.60
CA GLU A 111 4.69 -8.18 43.65
C GLU A 111 5.35 -6.84 43.99
N ALA A 112 6.30 -6.84 44.94
CA ALA A 112 7.11 -5.67 45.26
C ALA A 112 8.04 -5.24 44.10
N CYS A 113 8.46 -6.18 43.26
CA CYS A 113 9.26 -5.90 42.07
C CYS A 113 8.43 -5.30 40.93
N ASN A 114 7.23 -5.82 40.67
CA ASN A 114 6.31 -5.27 39.65
C ASN A 114 5.87 -3.83 39.98
N ALA A 115 5.75 -3.47 41.26
CA ALA A 115 5.49 -2.09 41.69
C ALA A 115 6.62 -1.09 41.34
N LYS A 116 7.84 -1.56 41.07
CA LYS A 116 8.98 -0.72 40.64
C LYS A 116 9.14 -0.62 39.11
N LEU A 117 8.56 -1.55 38.36
CA LEU A 117 8.52 -1.54 36.88
C LEU A 117 7.36 -0.69 36.34
N ASP A 118 6.43 -0.28 37.20
CA ASP A 118 5.27 0.54 36.86
C ASP A 118 5.65 2.01 36.64
N THR A 119 6.35 2.28 35.53
CA THR A 119 6.33 3.62 34.94
C THR A 119 5.35 3.58 33.76
N PRO A 120 4.28 4.40 33.77
CA PRO A 120 3.39 4.58 32.61
C PRO A 120 4.15 4.90 31.32
N GLU A 121 5.36 5.45 31.45
CA GLU A 121 6.24 5.80 30.36
C GLU A 121 6.88 4.58 29.68
N LEU A 122 7.35 3.57 30.40
CA LEU A 122 7.92 2.35 29.80
C LEU A 122 6.85 1.54 29.06
N ALA A 123 5.65 1.43 29.66
CA ALA A 123 4.51 0.78 29.01
C ALA A 123 4.11 1.52 27.72
N LYS A 124 4.07 2.85 27.75
CA LYS A 124 3.76 3.70 26.59
C LYS A 124 4.84 3.61 25.50
N GLN A 125 6.11 3.52 25.87
CA GLN A 125 7.23 3.37 24.93
C GLN A 125 7.22 1.98 24.27
N LEU A 126 7.01 0.92 25.04
CA LEU A 126 6.90 -0.43 24.51
C LEU A 126 5.65 -0.58 23.63
N GLU A 127 4.52 -0.02 24.05
CA GLU A 127 3.30 0.04 23.24
C GLU A 127 3.55 0.78 21.93
N ALA A 128 4.21 1.94 21.96
CA ALA A 128 4.56 2.70 20.76
C ALA A 128 5.47 1.91 19.80
N ARG A 129 6.46 1.16 20.32
CA ARG A 129 7.35 0.31 19.51
C ARG A 129 6.66 -0.93 18.96
N MET A 130 5.73 -1.51 19.71
CA MET A 130 5.04 -2.75 19.36
C MET A 130 3.84 -2.52 18.43
N LYS A 131 3.16 -1.37 18.54
CA LYS A 131 1.96 -1.00 17.77
C LYS A 131 2.11 -1.16 16.25
N PRO A 132 3.16 -0.65 15.56
CA PRO A 132 3.31 -0.85 14.12
C PRO A 132 3.49 -2.34 13.77
N LEU A 133 4.27 -3.08 14.57
CA LEU A 133 4.47 -4.51 14.35
C LEU A 133 3.16 -5.31 14.55
N LEU A 134 2.33 -4.93 15.53
CA LEU A 134 1.00 -5.50 15.76
C LEU A 134 0.02 -5.16 14.64
N GLN A 135 0.11 -3.96 14.06
CA GLN A 135 -0.70 -3.57 12.90
C GLN A 135 -0.32 -4.37 11.65
N GLU A 136 0.97 -4.54 11.37
CA GLU A 136 1.42 -5.39 10.27
C GLU A 136 1.03 -6.86 10.51
N PHE A 137 1.16 -7.35 11.74
CA PHE A 137 0.75 -8.70 12.11
C PHE A 137 -0.77 -8.89 11.96
N ALA A 138 -1.58 -7.92 12.38
CA ALA A 138 -3.03 -7.94 12.21
C ALA A 138 -3.41 -7.95 10.73
N ALA A 139 -2.73 -7.16 9.88
CA ALA A 139 -2.92 -7.18 8.44
C ALA A 139 -2.50 -8.52 7.82
N ALA A 140 -1.40 -9.12 8.27
CA ALA A 140 -0.95 -10.43 7.80
C ALA A 140 -1.89 -11.57 8.23
N VAL A 141 -2.39 -11.53 9.47
CA VAL A 141 -3.42 -12.46 9.97
C VAL A 141 -4.73 -12.24 9.22
N GLN A 142 -5.13 -10.99 8.96
CA GLN A 142 -6.33 -10.67 8.19
C GLN A 142 -6.20 -11.13 6.74
N GLN A 143 -5.05 -10.95 6.09
CA GLN A 143 -4.77 -11.50 4.76
C GLN A 143 -4.77 -13.04 4.78
N ALA A 144 -4.18 -13.67 5.78
CA ALA A 144 -4.21 -15.13 5.94
C ALA A 144 -5.62 -15.66 6.23
N MET A 145 -6.45 -14.89 6.93
CA MET A 145 -7.87 -15.20 7.17
C MET A 145 -8.73 -14.93 5.94
N LEU A 146 -8.43 -13.92 5.13
CA LEU A 146 -9.08 -13.67 3.84
C LEU A 146 -8.73 -14.76 2.81
N ARG A 147 -7.51 -15.32 2.89
CA ARG A 147 -7.12 -16.53 2.15
C ARG A 147 -8.00 -17.75 2.48
N LYS A 148 -8.80 -17.74 3.58
CA LYS A 148 -9.77 -18.81 3.89
C LYS A 148 -11.09 -18.74 3.09
N THR A 149 -11.27 -17.82 2.14
CA THR A 149 -12.42 -17.88 1.21
C THR A 149 -12.01 -18.12 -0.24
N VAL A 150 -10.86 -18.77 -0.47
CA VAL A 150 -10.59 -19.38 -1.78
C VAL A 150 -11.52 -20.59 -1.91
N ALA A 151 -12.46 -20.51 -2.87
CA ALA A 151 -13.36 -21.62 -3.18
C ALA A 151 -12.52 -22.87 -3.46
N GLN A 152 -12.72 -23.90 -2.64
CA GLN A 152 -11.94 -25.13 -2.75
C GLN A 152 -12.38 -25.89 -4.01
N VAL A 153 -11.42 -26.08 -4.91
CA VAL A 153 -11.54 -26.88 -6.13
C VAL A 153 -10.55 -28.03 -5.99
N PRO A 154 -10.98 -29.30 -6.09
CA PRO A 154 -10.06 -30.42 -5.96
C PRO A 154 -9.01 -30.39 -7.07
N ALA A 155 -7.76 -30.70 -6.71
CA ALA A 155 -6.70 -30.84 -7.70
C ALA A 155 -7.04 -31.98 -8.69
N PRO A 156 -6.75 -31.81 -9.98
CA PRO A 156 -7.05 -32.82 -11.00
C PRO A 156 -6.21 -34.10 -10.85
N PHE A 157 -5.10 -34.02 -10.12
CA PHE A 157 -4.25 -35.14 -9.71
C PHE A 157 -3.29 -34.71 -8.58
N PRO A 158 -2.67 -35.65 -7.84
CA PRO A 158 -1.71 -35.31 -6.80
C PRO A 158 -0.44 -34.67 -7.38
N ALA A 159 -0.09 -33.46 -6.92
CA ALA A 159 1.08 -32.74 -7.42
C ALA A 159 2.42 -33.48 -7.16
N LYS A 160 2.50 -34.30 -6.10
CA LYS A 160 3.67 -35.14 -5.78
C LYS A 160 3.81 -36.38 -6.68
N ALA A 161 2.74 -36.77 -7.36
CA ALA A 161 2.71 -37.93 -8.26
C ALA A 161 1.98 -37.54 -9.56
N PRO A 162 2.55 -36.61 -10.35
CA PRO A 162 1.91 -36.18 -11.57
C PRO A 162 1.81 -37.35 -12.55
N PRO A 163 0.74 -37.42 -13.35
CA PRO A 163 0.53 -38.49 -14.31
C PRO A 163 1.70 -38.65 -15.29
N ALA A 164 1.99 -39.88 -15.71
CA ALA A 164 3.07 -40.16 -16.64
C ALA A 164 2.75 -39.73 -18.09
N ASP A 165 1.48 -39.51 -18.41
CA ASP A 165 0.98 -39.09 -19.72
C ASP A 165 1.09 -37.57 -19.97
N LEU A 166 1.66 -36.79 -19.04
CA LEU A 166 1.89 -35.37 -19.26
C LEU A 166 2.93 -35.14 -20.38
N VAL A 167 2.64 -34.21 -21.27
CA VAL A 167 3.56 -33.78 -22.34
C VAL A 167 4.65 -32.91 -21.72
N ALA A 168 5.92 -33.26 -21.93
CA ALA A 168 7.07 -32.47 -21.50
C ALA A 168 7.53 -31.49 -22.58
N THR A 169 7.90 -30.29 -22.19
CA THR A 169 8.59 -29.31 -23.05
C THR A 169 10.10 -29.39 -22.85
N SER A 170 10.86 -28.70 -23.70
CA SER A 170 12.32 -28.63 -23.60
C SER A 170 12.84 -27.92 -22.35
N SER A 171 12.01 -27.10 -21.68
CA SER A 171 12.37 -26.43 -20.42
C SER A 171 12.15 -27.32 -19.20
N GLY A 172 11.51 -28.48 -19.36
CA GLY A 172 11.12 -29.37 -18.27
C GLY A 172 9.72 -29.10 -17.70
N LEU A 173 9.00 -28.10 -18.23
CA LEU A 173 7.58 -27.90 -17.95
C LEU A 173 6.77 -29.09 -18.49
N ARG A 174 5.76 -29.53 -17.73
CA ARG A 174 4.90 -30.66 -18.11
C ARG A 174 3.44 -30.26 -18.08
N TYR A 175 2.63 -30.73 -19.04
CA TYR A 175 1.23 -30.31 -19.13
C TYR A 175 0.31 -31.35 -19.77
N ARG A 176 -1.00 -31.16 -19.57
CA ARG A 176 -2.05 -31.88 -20.29
C ARG A 176 -3.19 -30.92 -20.63
N LYS A 177 -3.49 -30.79 -21.93
CA LYS A 177 -4.63 -30.01 -22.42
C LYS A 177 -5.95 -30.74 -22.15
N GLY A 178 -6.99 -29.99 -21.80
CA GLY A 178 -8.35 -30.49 -21.76
C GLY A 178 -8.93 -30.73 -23.16
N ALA A 179 -10.15 -31.26 -23.22
CA ALA A 179 -10.89 -31.40 -24.48
C ALA A 179 -11.08 -30.01 -25.12
N ALA A 180 -10.48 -29.81 -26.30
CA ALA A 180 -10.40 -28.50 -26.93
C ALA A 180 -11.68 -28.15 -27.70
N ALA A 181 -12.07 -26.88 -27.66
CA ALA A 181 -12.81 -26.27 -28.76
C ALA A 181 -11.91 -26.25 -30.02
N PRO A 182 -12.45 -26.32 -31.25
CA PRO A 182 -11.63 -26.34 -32.46
C PRO A 182 -10.79 -25.06 -32.58
N ALA A 183 -9.47 -25.22 -32.50
CA ALA A 183 -8.51 -24.12 -32.47
C ALA A 183 -8.27 -23.54 -33.88
N THR A 184 -9.11 -22.59 -34.29
CA THR A 184 -8.85 -21.72 -35.45
C THR A 184 -8.11 -20.43 -35.08
N GLU A 185 -7.87 -20.17 -33.80
CA GLU A 185 -7.24 -18.93 -33.34
C GLU A 185 -5.70 -18.98 -33.39
N ALA A 186 -5.09 -17.80 -33.64
CA ALA A 186 -3.65 -17.64 -33.72
C ALA A 186 -2.96 -17.87 -32.36
N ALA A 187 -1.73 -18.40 -32.40
CA ALA A 187 -0.90 -18.62 -31.22
C ALA A 187 -0.72 -17.33 -30.39
N ILE A 188 -0.58 -17.48 -29.08
CA ILE A 188 -0.34 -16.37 -28.15
C ILE A 188 1.13 -15.94 -28.29
N GLY A 189 1.36 -14.65 -28.55
CA GLY A 189 2.70 -14.08 -28.68
C GLY A 189 3.34 -13.80 -27.32
N GLY A 190 4.67 -13.84 -27.23
CA GLY A 190 5.38 -13.67 -25.97
C GLY A 190 5.22 -12.32 -25.27
N ASN A 191 4.70 -11.30 -25.96
CA ASN A 191 4.38 -9.99 -25.39
C ASN A 191 2.88 -9.81 -25.10
N ASP A 192 2.02 -10.77 -25.48
CA ASP A 192 0.57 -10.62 -25.35
C ASP A 192 0.14 -10.57 -23.88
N THR A 193 -1.04 -10.00 -23.66
CA THR A 193 -1.77 -10.12 -22.39
C THR A 193 -2.87 -11.13 -22.57
N ILE A 194 -3.09 -12.00 -21.58
CA ILE A 194 -4.22 -12.93 -21.60
C ILE A 194 -5.18 -12.60 -20.46
N VAL A 195 -6.46 -12.88 -20.67
CA VAL A 195 -7.44 -12.99 -19.60
C VAL A 195 -7.67 -14.48 -19.38
N ALA A 196 -7.53 -14.95 -18.15
CA ALA A 196 -7.61 -16.36 -17.84
C ALA A 196 -8.23 -16.62 -16.48
N ASP A 197 -8.87 -17.77 -16.38
CA ASP A 197 -9.15 -18.41 -15.09
C ASP A 197 -7.90 -19.18 -14.68
N VAL A 198 -7.43 -18.97 -13.46
CA VAL A 198 -6.23 -19.63 -12.93
C VAL A 198 -6.56 -20.24 -11.57
N THR A 199 -6.37 -21.55 -11.48
CA THR A 199 -6.49 -22.29 -10.22
C THR A 199 -5.14 -22.89 -9.88
N GLU A 200 -4.72 -22.71 -8.63
CA GLU A 200 -3.45 -23.23 -8.14
C GLU A 200 -3.65 -24.12 -6.94
N TRP A 201 -2.79 -25.13 -6.83
CA TRP A 201 -2.78 -26.06 -5.72
C TRP A 201 -1.42 -26.14 -5.04
N ASN A 202 -1.42 -26.48 -3.75
CA ASN A 202 -0.21 -26.89 -3.04
C ASN A 202 0.07 -28.39 -3.26
N LEU A 203 1.18 -28.89 -2.70
CA LEU A 203 1.54 -30.31 -2.80
C LEU A 203 0.62 -31.26 -2.02
N ALA A 204 -0.21 -30.74 -1.11
CA ALA A 204 -1.24 -31.51 -0.41
C ALA A 204 -2.54 -31.63 -1.23
N GLY A 205 -2.67 -30.85 -2.31
CA GLY A 205 -3.87 -30.80 -3.16
C GLY A 205 -4.87 -29.72 -2.74
N ASP A 206 -4.54 -28.89 -1.76
CA ASP A 206 -5.41 -27.78 -1.34
C ASP A 206 -5.33 -26.63 -2.34
N THR A 207 -6.46 -25.99 -2.61
CA THR A 207 -6.51 -24.81 -3.47
C THR A 207 -5.88 -23.62 -2.77
N VAL A 208 -4.84 -23.05 -3.38
CA VAL A 208 -4.11 -21.88 -2.86
C VAL A 208 -4.46 -20.59 -3.60
N ALA A 209 -4.92 -20.69 -4.84
CA ALA A 209 -5.50 -19.59 -5.60
C ALA A 209 -6.61 -20.11 -6.51
N ASN A 210 -7.66 -19.33 -6.69
CA ASN A 210 -8.74 -19.61 -7.61
C ASN A 210 -9.28 -18.28 -8.14
N GLU A 211 -8.65 -17.80 -9.21
CA GLU A 211 -8.92 -16.51 -9.82
C GLU A 211 -9.73 -16.70 -11.10
N HIS A 212 -10.77 -15.87 -11.28
CA HIS A 212 -11.61 -15.87 -12.48
C HIS A 212 -11.43 -14.55 -13.23
N GLY A 213 -11.14 -14.64 -14.53
CA GLY A 213 -10.93 -13.46 -15.37
C GLY A 213 -9.69 -12.62 -15.04
N GLY A 214 -8.66 -13.24 -14.45
CA GLY A 214 -7.40 -12.57 -14.14
C GLY A 214 -6.66 -12.11 -15.41
N ARG A 215 -6.01 -10.96 -15.35
CA ARG A 215 -5.25 -10.40 -16.49
C ARG A 215 -3.75 -10.65 -16.30
N TYR A 216 -3.13 -11.39 -17.21
CA TYR A 216 -1.71 -11.77 -17.12
C TYR A 216 -0.93 -11.27 -18.32
N GLN A 217 0.02 -10.38 -18.08
CA GLN A 217 0.99 -9.97 -19.10
C GLN A 217 2.13 -10.97 -19.12
N LEU A 218 2.27 -11.71 -20.22
CA LEU A 218 3.25 -12.81 -20.33
C LEU A 218 4.67 -12.39 -19.92
N PRO A 219 5.20 -11.22 -20.34
CA PRO A 219 6.56 -10.84 -19.96
C PRO A 219 6.78 -10.52 -18.48
N GLN A 220 5.70 -10.31 -17.73
CA GLN A 220 5.75 -10.07 -16.28
C GLN A 220 5.61 -11.35 -15.48
N GLN A 221 5.29 -12.47 -16.13
CA GLN A 221 5.18 -13.76 -15.47
C GLN A 221 6.55 -14.43 -15.32
N SER A 222 6.63 -15.40 -14.41
CA SER A 222 7.77 -16.32 -14.36
C SER A 222 7.94 -17.05 -15.70
N ALA A 223 9.16 -17.49 -16.01
CA ALA A 223 9.45 -18.14 -17.30
C ALA A 223 8.51 -19.34 -17.56
N GLY A 224 8.23 -20.14 -16.53
CA GLY A 224 7.34 -21.29 -16.61
C GLY A 224 5.88 -20.91 -16.80
N MET A 225 5.42 -19.84 -16.14
CA MET A 225 4.04 -19.36 -16.31
C MET A 225 3.83 -18.71 -17.69
N ALA A 226 4.81 -17.93 -18.17
CA ALA A 226 4.79 -17.37 -19.52
C ALA A 226 4.79 -18.47 -20.59
N GLU A 227 5.61 -19.51 -20.42
CA GLU A 227 5.62 -20.68 -21.31
C GLU A 227 4.28 -21.44 -21.26
N ALA A 228 3.76 -21.73 -20.06
CA ALA A 228 2.48 -22.41 -19.87
C ALA A 228 1.35 -21.70 -20.62
N MET A 229 1.24 -20.38 -20.43
CA MET A 229 0.26 -19.53 -21.09
C MET A 229 0.46 -19.50 -22.61
N GLY A 230 1.71 -19.40 -23.08
CA GLY A 230 2.04 -19.38 -24.52
C GLY A 230 1.72 -20.69 -25.25
N LEU A 231 1.61 -21.82 -24.54
CA LEU A 231 1.20 -23.10 -25.11
C LEU A 231 -0.31 -23.18 -25.40
N LEU A 232 -1.11 -22.26 -24.86
CA LEU A 232 -2.56 -22.23 -25.02
C LEU A 232 -3.00 -21.30 -26.16
N ARG A 233 -4.28 -21.40 -26.50
CA ARG A 233 -5.03 -20.44 -27.32
C ARG A 233 -6.28 -20.04 -26.56
N LYS A 234 -6.96 -18.97 -26.98
CA LYS A 234 -8.22 -18.61 -26.33
C LYS A 234 -9.26 -19.71 -26.52
N GLY A 235 -9.99 -19.99 -25.43
CA GLY A 235 -10.88 -21.13 -25.27
C GLY A 235 -10.18 -22.43 -24.84
N GLU A 236 -8.85 -22.52 -24.88
CA GLU A 236 -8.12 -23.70 -24.40
C GLU A 236 -7.89 -23.63 -22.88
N ARG A 237 -7.91 -24.81 -22.25
CA ARG A 237 -7.55 -25.02 -20.85
C ARG A 237 -6.54 -26.16 -20.73
N ALA A 238 -5.59 -26.02 -19.82
CA ALA A 238 -4.67 -27.10 -19.49
C ALA A 238 -4.20 -27.02 -18.04
N VAL A 239 -3.77 -28.18 -17.55
CA VAL A 239 -3.10 -28.33 -16.26
C VAL A 239 -1.60 -28.43 -16.51
N PHE A 240 -0.82 -27.73 -15.71
CA PHE A 240 0.63 -27.60 -15.80
C PHE A 240 1.31 -27.95 -14.49
N VAL A 241 2.45 -28.63 -14.61
CA VAL A 241 3.42 -28.84 -13.53
C VAL A 241 4.66 -28.02 -13.89
N ILE A 242 4.85 -26.91 -13.19
CA ILE A 242 5.92 -25.94 -13.41
C ILE A 242 7.05 -26.22 -12.40
N PRO A 243 8.26 -26.59 -12.84
CA PRO A 243 9.41 -26.73 -11.95
C PRO A 243 9.74 -25.43 -11.22
N ALA A 244 10.19 -25.51 -9.96
CA ALA A 244 10.55 -24.33 -9.16
C ALA A 244 11.60 -23.43 -9.85
N ALA A 245 12.52 -24.02 -10.63
CA ALA A 245 13.53 -23.28 -11.39
C ALA A 245 12.95 -22.36 -12.47
N LEU A 246 11.75 -22.66 -12.97
CA LEU A 246 11.05 -21.84 -13.97
C LEU A 246 10.08 -20.85 -13.32
N ASP A 247 9.82 -20.94 -12.02
CA ASP A 247 8.81 -20.13 -11.33
C ASP A 247 9.36 -18.87 -10.66
N VAL A 248 10.52 -18.39 -11.14
CA VAL A 248 11.15 -17.16 -10.65
C VAL A 248 10.59 -15.96 -11.43
N PRO A 249 10.03 -14.93 -10.76
CA PRO A 249 9.54 -13.73 -11.44
C PRO A 249 10.67 -12.92 -12.09
N PRO A 250 10.37 -12.11 -13.13
CA PRO A 250 11.30 -11.13 -13.67
C PRO A 250 11.78 -10.15 -12.58
N GLY A 251 13.09 -9.88 -12.52
CA GLY A 251 13.68 -8.99 -11.50
C GLY A 251 14.14 -9.67 -10.20
N GLY A 252 14.07 -11.01 -10.11
CA GLY A 252 14.80 -11.79 -9.10
C GLY A 252 14.25 -11.74 -7.67
N LYS A 253 13.22 -10.94 -7.39
CA LYS A 253 12.48 -11.01 -6.13
C LYS A 253 11.27 -11.91 -6.32
N ALA A 254 11.33 -13.09 -5.71
CA ALA A 254 10.21 -14.01 -5.66
C ALA A 254 8.95 -13.29 -5.14
N ALA A 255 7.83 -13.42 -5.84
CA ALA A 255 6.52 -13.11 -5.29
C ALA A 255 6.36 -14.00 -4.06
N SER A 256 6.53 -13.44 -2.86
CA SER A 256 6.48 -14.18 -1.61
C SER A 256 7.32 -15.48 -1.58
N GLY A 257 8.59 -15.41 -1.98
CA GLY A 257 9.54 -16.52 -1.79
C GLY A 257 9.23 -17.81 -2.59
N PRO A 258 10.19 -18.71 -2.77
CA PRO A 258 9.85 -20.11 -2.98
C PRO A 258 9.04 -20.57 -1.76
N ARG A 259 7.88 -21.22 -1.96
CA ARG A 259 7.25 -21.98 -0.85
C ARG A 259 8.31 -22.98 -0.37
N PRO A 260 8.76 -22.93 0.91
CA PRO A 260 9.79 -23.84 1.38
C PRO A 260 9.36 -25.29 1.15
N GLY A 261 10.13 -26.04 0.36
CA GLY A 261 9.93 -27.48 0.13
C GLY A 261 8.99 -27.90 -1.01
N ALA A 262 8.61 -27.00 -1.94
CA ALA A 262 7.87 -27.41 -3.15
C ALA A 262 8.78 -27.41 -4.39
N ASP A 263 9.12 -28.60 -4.91
CA ASP A 263 9.92 -28.76 -6.14
C ASP A 263 9.17 -28.33 -7.41
N VAL A 264 7.84 -28.22 -7.34
CA VAL A 264 6.94 -27.92 -8.47
C VAL A 264 5.71 -27.11 -8.03
N ARG A 265 5.18 -26.28 -8.94
CA ARG A 265 3.88 -25.60 -8.86
C ARG A 265 2.87 -26.31 -9.77
N LEU A 266 1.69 -26.64 -9.23
CA LEU A 266 0.57 -27.22 -9.99
C LEU A 266 -0.46 -26.12 -10.25
N VAL A 267 -0.74 -25.86 -11.52
CA VAL A 267 -1.64 -24.80 -11.96
C VAL A 267 -2.53 -25.26 -13.10
N GLU A 268 -3.80 -24.87 -13.08
CA GLU A 268 -4.70 -24.97 -14.22
C GLU A 268 -4.93 -23.57 -14.77
N ILE A 269 -4.83 -23.43 -16.10
CA ILE A 269 -5.01 -22.17 -16.79
C ILE A 269 -6.05 -22.39 -17.88
N GLY A 270 -7.14 -21.61 -17.83
CA GLY A 270 -8.14 -21.53 -18.89
C GLY A 270 -8.14 -20.14 -19.53
N VAL A 271 -7.69 -20.03 -20.78
CA VAL A 271 -7.62 -18.73 -21.47
C VAL A 271 -9.01 -18.35 -22.00
N THR A 272 -9.54 -17.23 -21.54
CA THR A 272 -10.84 -16.71 -21.97
C THR A 272 -10.69 -15.62 -23.03
N GLU A 273 -9.63 -14.82 -22.96
CA GLU A 273 -9.33 -13.75 -23.91
C GLU A 273 -7.83 -13.63 -24.18
N VAL A 274 -7.47 -13.17 -25.38
CA VAL A 274 -6.10 -12.79 -25.72
C VAL A 274 -6.12 -11.35 -26.23
N VAL A 275 -5.42 -10.47 -25.50
CA VAL A 275 -5.23 -9.07 -25.87
C VAL A 275 -3.84 -8.92 -26.48
N ARG A 276 -3.80 -8.63 -27.79
CA ARG A 276 -2.56 -8.59 -28.56
C ARG A 276 -1.69 -7.41 -28.16
N ALA A 277 -0.41 -7.68 -28.02
CA ALA A 277 0.59 -6.67 -27.74
C ALA A 277 0.70 -5.66 -28.90
N PRO A 278 1.06 -4.40 -28.61
CA PRO A 278 1.50 -3.49 -29.65
C PRO A 278 2.73 -4.04 -30.38
N ALA A 279 2.85 -3.71 -31.67
CA ALA A 279 4.00 -4.12 -32.47
C ALA A 279 5.31 -3.62 -31.86
N THR A 280 6.34 -4.47 -31.81
CA THR A 280 7.64 -4.12 -31.25
C THR A 280 8.27 -2.96 -32.02
N PRO A 281 8.58 -1.84 -31.36
CA PRO A 281 9.19 -0.69 -32.02
C PRO A 281 10.70 -0.90 -32.29
N PRO A 282 11.31 -0.13 -33.21
CA PRO A 282 12.76 -0.09 -33.38
C PRO A 282 13.47 0.31 -32.09
N ALA A 283 14.48 -0.46 -31.69
CA ALA A 283 15.25 -0.25 -30.46
C ALA A 283 16.13 1.01 -30.48
N THR A 284 16.38 1.58 -31.66
CA THR A 284 17.24 2.76 -31.82
C THR A 284 16.48 3.95 -32.42
N PRO A 285 16.86 5.19 -32.05
CA PRO A 285 16.26 6.40 -32.61
C PRO A 285 16.40 6.48 -34.12
N THR A 286 15.30 6.82 -34.79
CA THR A 286 15.32 7.12 -36.23
C THR A 286 15.94 8.50 -36.50
N LYS A 287 16.30 8.78 -37.76
CA LYS A 287 16.79 10.11 -38.16
C LYS A 287 15.77 11.23 -37.88
N ALA A 288 14.47 10.91 -37.88
CA ALA A 288 13.39 11.86 -37.61
C ALA A 288 13.22 12.16 -36.10
N ALA A 289 13.88 11.43 -35.22
CA ALA A 289 13.77 11.64 -33.78
C ALA A 289 14.42 12.97 -33.36
N LYS A 290 13.70 13.75 -32.57
CA LYS A 290 14.12 15.03 -32.00
C LYS A 290 14.77 14.81 -30.63
N ALA A 291 15.54 15.79 -30.16
CA ALA A 291 16.12 15.75 -28.81
C ALA A 291 15.13 16.34 -27.77
N LEU A 292 15.07 15.72 -26.60
CA LEU A 292 14.45 16.28 -25.39
C LEU A 292 15.48 17.15 -24.64
N ALA A 293 14.98 18.03 -23.79
CA ALA A 293 15.83 18.85 -22.92
C ALA A 293 16.73 18.01 -21.96
N SER A 294 16.31 16.78 -21.65
CA SER A 294 17.09 15.82 -20.85
C SER A 294 18.10 15.00 -21.66
N GLY A 295 18.23 15.22 -22.96
CA GLY A 295 19.22 14.56 -23.83
C GLY A 295 18.71 13.31 -24.56
N GLN A 296 17.62 12.68 -24.08
CA GLN A 296 17.01 11.54 -24.77
C GLN A 296 16.39 11.96 -26.10
N ARG A 297 16.21 10.98 -27.01
CA ARG A 297 15.58 11.22 -28.31
C ARG A 297 14.13 10.76 -28.28
N TYR A 298 13.27 11.47 -28.99
CA TYR A 298 11.85 11.13 -29.10
C TYR A 298 11.30 11.35 -30.51
N LEU A 299 10.21 10.67 -30.84
CA LEU A 299 9.48 10.78 -32.09
C LEU A 299 7.99 10.89 -31.80
N SER A 300 7.32 11.91 -32.33
CA SER A 300 5.86 11.97 -32.30
C SER A 300 5.31 10.98 -33.33
N LEU A 301 4.46 10.06 -32.86
CA LEU A 301 3.81 9.04 -33.68
C LEU A 301 2.41 9.51 -34.11
N VAL A 302 1.68 10.13 -33.16
CA VAL A 302 0.35 10.71 -33.40
C VAL A 302 0.32 12.10 -32.77
N ALA A 303 -0.14 13.09 -33.53
CA ALA A 303 -0.30 14.45 -33.04
C ALA A 303 -1.58 14.56 -32.18
N GLY A 304 -1.43 15.03 -30.94
CA GLY A 304 -2.56 15.38 -30.08
C GLY A 304 -3.15 16.76 -30.40
N ARG A 305 -4.25 17.10 -29.74
CA ARG A 305 -4.95 18.40 -29.87
C ARG A 305 -5.12 19.07 -28.50
N GLY A 306 -5.47 20.36 -28.52
CA GLY A 306 -5.61 21.17 -27.31
C GLY A 306 -4.27 21.59 -26.71
N ARG A 307 -4.26 21.85 -25.40
CA ARG A 307 -3.06 22.27 -24.68
C ARG A 307 -2.22 21.06 -24.25
N GLY A 308 -0.90 21.27 -24.16
CA GLY A 308 -0.01 20.34 -23.45
C GLY A 308 -0.09 20.57 -21.93
N PRO A 309 0.42 19.61 -21.14
CA PRO A 309 0.39 19.73 -19.69
C PRO A 309 1.44 20.73 -19.17
N ALA A 310 1.07 21.52 -18.17
CA ALA A 310 2.02 22.29 -17.36
C ALA A 310 2.70 21.39 -16.30
N PRO A 311 3.84 21.81 -15.70
CA PRO A 311 4.48 21.03 -14.63
C PRO A 311 3.58 20.72 -13.42
N ILE A 312 2.63 21.62 -13.12
CA ILE A 312 1.69 21.48 -12.00
C ILE A 312 0.45 20.64 -12.34
N ASP A 313 0.21 20.40 -13.63
CA ASP A 313 -0.95 19.64 -14.11
C ASP A 313 -0.76 18.15 -13.79
N ALA A 314 -1.88 17.45 -13.68
CA ALA A 314 -1.89 16.00 -13.68
C ALA A 314 -2.28 15.49 -15.07
N VAL A 315 -1.85 14.28 -15.42
CA VAL A 315 -2.17 13.67 -16.71
C VAL A 315 -2.70 12.26 -16.53
N SER A 316 -3.66 11.89 -17.35
CA SER A 316 -4.01 10.50 -17.61
C SER A 316 -3.22 10.03 -18.82
N TRP A 317 -2.44 8.98 -18.68
CA TRP A 317 -1.53 8.51 -19.72
C TRP A 317 -1.38 6.99 -19.70
N ARG A 318 -0.91 6.47 -20.83
CA ARG A 318 -0.59 5.06 -21.02
C ARG A 318 0.82 4.93 -21.60
N MET A 319 1.44 3.79 -21.39
CA MET A 319 2.72 3.44 -21.97
C MET A 319 2.86 1.95 -22.25
N SER A 320 3.79 1.64 -23.14
CA SER A 320 4.40 0.33 -23.28
C SER A 320 5.92 0.50 -23.37
N ALA A 321 6.69 -0.38 -22.74
CA ALA A 321 8.15 -0.33 -22.71
C ALA A 321 8.76 -1.67 -23.13
N TRP A 322 9.78 -1.61 -23.99
CA TRP A 322 10.51 -2.74 -24.54
C TRP A 322 12.00 -2.63 -24.28
N ASP A 323 12.63 -3.75 -23.92
CA ASP A 323 14.09 -3.82 -23.82
C ASP A 323 14.76 -3.88 -25.20
N GLY A 324 16.09 -3.77 -25.25
CA GLY A 324 16.85 -3.79 -26.51
C GLY A 324 16.71 -5.06 -27.34
N ARG A 325 16.13 -6.14 -26.79
CA ARG A 325 15.83 -7.40 -27.48
C ARG A 325 14.39 -7.44 -28.01
N GLY A 326 13.60 -6.39 -27.79
CA GLY A 326 12.21 -6.31 -28.22
C GLY A 326 11.21 -7.02 -27.30
N ARG A 327 11.65 -7.42 -26.10
CA ARG A 327 10.75 -7.96 -25.06
C ARG A 327 10.06 -6.80 -24.36
N MET A 328 8.73 -6.76 -24.45
CA MET A 328 7.94 -5.81 -23.69
C MET A 328 8.02 -6.20 -22.21
N PHE A 329 8.07 -5.28 -21.27
CA PHE A 329 8.13 -5.64 -19.84
C PHE A 329 7.16 -4.81 -18.97
N ILE A 330 6.69 -3.68 -19.49
CA ILE A 330 5.63 -2.88 -18.89
C ILE A 330 4.66 -2.50 -20.00
N SER A 331 3.36 -2.67 -19.76
CA SER A 331 2.33 -2.03 -20.55
C SER A 331 1.11 -1.73 -19.69
N ASN A 332 0.46 -0.59 -19.92
CA ASN A 332 -0.89 -0.34 -19.46
C ASN A 332 -1.79 0.14 -20.61
N GLU A 333 -1.37 -0.08 -21.87
CA GLU A 333 -2.20 0.22 -23.05
C GLU A 333 -3.45 -0.65 -23.11
N THR A 334 -3.41 -1.83 -22.49
CA THR A 334 -4.47 -2.83 -22.50
C THR A 334 -5.30 -2.86 -21.21
N GLY A 335 -5.10 -1.92 -20.28
CA GLY A 335 -5.83 -1.83 -19.00
C GLY A 335 -6.76 -0.63 -18.93
N ASP A 336 -7.75 -0.69 -18.02
CA ASP A 336 -8.75 0.37 -17.82
C ASP A 336 -8.18 1.60 -17.11
N ASP A 337 -7.06 1.44 -16.38
CA ASP A 337 -6.49 2.49 -15.53
C ASP A 337 -5.42 3.29 -16.27
N ALA A 338 -5.81 4.41 -16.89
CA ALA A 338 -4.84 5.43 -17.23
C ALA A 338 -4.22 5.97 -15.93
N HIS A 339 -2.90 5.85 -15.77
CA HIS A 339 -2.23 6.37 -14.58
C HIS A 339 -2.48 7.86 -14.47
N LEU A 340 -2.95 8.30 -13.30
CA LEU A 340 -3.09 9.70 -12.96
C LEU A 340 -1.89 10.09 -12.11
N VAL A 341 -1.06 11.01 -12.60
CA VAL A 341 0.11 11.48 -11.86
C VAL A 341 0.42 12.91 -12.24
N ASP A 342 0.96 13.65 -11.28
CA ASP A 342 1.49 14.99 -11.48
C ASP A 342 2.72 14.91 -12.41
N VAL A 343 2.78 15.81 -13.39
CA VAL A 343 3.88 15.81 -14.37
C VAL A 343 5.24 16.04 -13.70
N SER A 344 5.28 16.77 -12.58
CA SER A 344 6.48 17.00 -11.78
C SER A 344 6.97 15.75 -11.02
N ALA A 345 6.09 14.78 -10.74
CA ALA A 345 6.44 13.55 -10.03
C ALA A 345 6.99 12.46 -10.95
N MET A 346 6.92 12.66 -12.27
CA MET A 346 7.43 11.71 -13.25
C MET A 346 8.95 11.81 -13.41
N PRO A 347 9.61 10.71 -13.85
CA PRO A 347 11.03 10.76 -14.24
C PRO A 347 11.29 11.88 -15.26
N PRO A 348 12.46 12.55 -15.21
CA PRO A 348 12.75 13.73 -16.02
C PRO A 348 12.51 13.55 -17.53
N TYR A 349 12.90 12.41 -18.09
CA TYR A 349 12.70 12.11 -19.51
C TYR A 349 11.21 12.12 -19.89
N LEU A 350 10.36 11.56 -19.03
CA LEU A 350 8.94 11.41 -19.28
C LEU A 350 8.21 12.73 -19.08
N GLY A 351 8.53 13.46 -18.00
CA GLY A 351 8.00 14.80 -17.78
C GLY A 351 8.37 15.77 -18.92
N ASN A 352 9.62 15.70 -19.41
CA ASN A 352 10.05 16.45 -20.58
C ASN A 352 9.29 16.05 -21.85
N LEU A 353 9.14 14.75 -22.10
CA LEU A 353 8.40 14.24 -23.26
C LEU A 353 6.97 14.75 -23.25
N LEU A 354 6.24 14.58 -22.14
CA LEU A 354 4.83 14.95 -22.05
C LEU A 354 4.58 16.44 -22.23
N ARG A 355 5.51 17.31 -21.81
CA ARG A 355 5.45 18.75 -22.09
C ARG A 355 5.55 19.10 -23.58
N THR A 356 6.10 18.20 -24.40
CA THR A 356 6.09 18.35 -25.88
C THR A 356 4.81 17.80 -26.52
N MET A 357 3.99 17.07 -25.77
CA MET A 357 2.79 16.39 -26.24
C MET A 357 1.52 17.21 -25.98
N LYS A 358 0.44 16.80 -26.63
CA LYS A 358 -0.93 17.31 -26.45
C LYS A 358 -1.87 16.13 -26.19
N ALA A 359 -3.03 16.39 -25.59
CA ALA A 359 -4.03 15.34 -25.33
C ALA A 359 -4.42 14.57 -26.61
N GLY A 360 -4.52 13.25 -26.50
CA GLY A 360 -4.70 12.32 -27.62
C GLY A 360 -3.41 12.02 -28.41
N GLY A 361 -2.28 12.63 -28.06
CA GLY A 361 -1.00 12.40 -28.73
C GLY A 361 -0.32 11.11 -28.30
N ARG A 362 0.43 10.51 -29.22
CA ARG A 362 1.32 9.36 -28.96
C ARG A 362 2.73 9.69 -29.38
N ALA A 363 3.70 9.34 -28.56
CA ALA A 363 5.11 9.54 -28.84
C ALA A 363 5.92 8.32 -28.43
N ARG A 364 7.10 8.18 -29.04
CA ARG A 364 8.12 7.21 -28.68
C ARG A 364 9.32 7.94 -28.13
N VAL A 365 9.93 7.42 -27.08
CA VAL A 365 11.19 7.91 -26.51
C VAL A 365 12.15 6.73 -26.34
N TRP A 366 13.43 6.99 -26.61
CA TRP A 366 14.51 6.04 -26.37
C TRP A 366 15.32 6.52 -25.20
N ILE A 367 15.44 5.66 -24.19
CA ILE A 367 16.15 5.94 -22.94
C ILE A 367 17.17 4.82 -22.68
N ASP A 368 18.08 5.06 -21.75
CA ASP A 368 18.83 3.97 -21.12
C ASP A 368 18.05 3.47 -19.89
N SER A 369 18.14 2.19 -19.55
CA SER A 369 17.41 1.62 -18.42
C SER A 369 17.68 2.33 -17.09
N LYS A 370 18.88 2.90 -16.89
CA LYS A 370 19.22 3.72 -15.71
C LYS A 370 18.49 5.07 -15.63
N ASP A 371 17.93 5.55 -16.75
CA ASP A 371 17.15 6.79 -16.79
C ASP A 371 15.81 6.63 -16.05
N HIS A 372 15.41 5.39 -15.74
CA HIS A 372 14.22 5.07 -14.96
C HIS A 372 14.60 4.31 -13.67
N PRO A 373 14.16 4.77 -12.49
CA PRO A 373 14.39 4.06 -11.23
C PRO A 373 13.92 2.60 -11.29
N GLY A 374 14.80 1.67 -10.94
CA GLY A 374 14.50 0.24 -10.82
C GLY A 374 14.44 -0.57 -12.13
N TRP A 375 14.54 0.07 -13.31
CA TRP A 375 14.45 -0.68 -14.58
C TRP A 375 15.71 -1.50 -14.89
N ASP A 376 16.90 -1.05 -14.47
CA ASP A 376 18.13 -1.83 -14.57
C ASP A 376 18.02 -3.20 -13.87
N GLU A 377 17.38 -3.24 -12.70
CA GLU A 377 17.16 -4.48 -11.95
C GLU A 377 16.14 -5.39 -12.63
N LEU A 378 15.13 -4.79 -13.28
CA LEU A 378 14.03 -5.52 -13.90
C LEU A 378 14.42 -6.17 -15.24
N VAL A 379 15.16 -5.45 -16.09
CA VAL A 379 15.47 -5.90 -17.46
C VAL A 379 16.96 -5.97 -17.80
N GLY A 380 17.83 -5.57 -16.86
CA GLY A 380 19.26 -5.44 -17.08
C GLY A 380 19.63 -4.07 -17.68
N PRO A 381 20.91 -3.67 -17.59
CA PRO A 381 21.39 -2.43 -18.18
C PRO A 381 21.30 -2.48 -19.71
N GLY A 382 20.74 -1.44 -20.33
CA GLY A 382 20.69 -1.32 -21.78
C GLY A 382 19.62 -0.37 -22.32
N PRO A 383 19.50 -0.29 -23.66
CA PRO A 383 18.55 0.61 -24.29
C PRO A 383 17.12 0.14 -24.08
N ILE A 384 16.24 1.10 -23.77
CA ILE A 384 14.81 0.89 -23.62
C ILE A 384 14.06 1.79 -24.59
N THR A 385 13.07 1.22 -25.26
CA THR A 385 12.12 1.98 -26.07
C THR A 385 10.80 2.08 -25.34
N VAL A 386 10.31 3.30 -25.13
CA VAL A 386 9.02 3.56 -24.47
C VAL A 386 8.10 4.25 -25.45
N GLU A 387 6.90 3.75 -25.63
CA GLU A 387 5.82 4.48 -26.28
C GLU A 387 4.83 4.95 -25.24
N VAL A 388 4.43 6.22 -25.36
CA VAL A 388 3.59 6.93 -24.41
C VAL A 388 2.42 7.53 -25.16
N THR A 389 1.22 7.31 -24.63
CA THR A 389 -0.02 7.95 -25.07
C THR A 389 -0.49 8.91 -23.98
N LEU A 390 -0.60 10.20 -24.30
CA LEU A 390 -1.18 11.20 -23.41
C LEU A 390 -2.70 11.24 -23.63
N ALA A 391 -3.46 10.56 -22.77
CA ALA A 391 -4.91 10.46 -22.94
C ALA A 391 -5.62 11.76 -22.57
N LYS A 392 -5.30 12.35 -21.41
CA LYS A 392 -5.96 13.56 -20.90
C LYS A 392 -4.99 14.41 -20.09
N VAL A 393 -5.20 15.74 -20.14
CA VAL A 393 -4.54 16.71 -19.27
C VAL A 393 -5.59 17.28 -18.31
N HIS A 394 -5.35 17.12 -17.02
CA HIS A 394 -6.18 17.66 -15.94
C HIS A 394 -5.58 18.99 -15.50
N VAL A 395 -6.32 20.10 -15.69
CA VAL A 395 -5.83 21.42 -15.27
C VAL A 395 -5.80 21.45 -13.77
N MET A 396 -4.65 21.74 -13.19
CA MET A 396 -4.57 21.88 -11.75
C MET A 396 -4.53 23.35 -11.35
N PRO A 397 -5.29 23.75 -10.31
CA PRO A 397 -5.17 25.10 -9.77
C PRO A 397 -3.74 25.34 -9.23
N PRO A 398 -3.12 26.50 -9.53
CA PRO A 398 -1.83 26.84 -8.96
C PRO A 398 -1.97 27.07 -7.45
N ALA A 399 -0.88 26.88 -6.71
CA ALA A 399 -0.83 27.26 -5.31
C ALA A 399 -1.10 28.78 -5.16
N PRO A 400 -1.86 29.19 -4.15
CA PRO A 400 -2.07 30.61 -3.87
C PRO A 400 -0.75 31.28 -3.45
N ALA A 401 -0.61 32.59 -3.73
CA ALA A 401 0.59 33.34 -3.34
C ALA A 401 0.71 33.52 -1.81
N ASP A 402 -0.43 33.58 -1.13
CA ASP A 402 -0.61 33.77 0.30
C ASP A 402 -0.92 32.43 0.98
N LEU A 403 0.13 31.65 1.22
CA LEU A 403 0.07 30.37 1.96
C LEU A 403 -0.01 30.56 3.49
N ALA A 404 0.15 31.79 3.96
CA ALA A 404 -0.11 32.21 5.34
C ALA A 404 -1.32 33.16 5.39
N PRO A 405 -2.11 33.15 6.48
CA PRO A 405 -3.28 34.01 6.59
C PRO A 405 -2.86 35.49 6.59
N PRO A 406 -3.42 36.33 5.71
CA PRO A 406 -3.17 37.76 5.74
C PRO A 406 -3.81 38.38 6.99
N ALA A 407 -3.33 39.55 7.40
CA ALA A 407 -3.89 40.28 8.56
C ALA A 407 -5.38 40.66 8.38
N SER A 408 -5.87 40.72 7.15
CA SER A 408 -7.27 40.97 6.82
C SER A 408 -8.18 39.73 6.91
N ALA A 409 -7.61 38.55 7.18
CA ALA A 409 -8.38 37.32 7.30
C ALA A 409 -9.35 37.40 8.48
N LYS A 410 -10.60 36.99 8.26
CA LYS A 410 -11.57 36.76 9.33
C LYS A 410 -11.23 35.44 10.01
N LYS A 411 -11.70 35.26 11.25
CA LYS A 411 -11.48 34.05 12.02
C LYS A 411 -12.80 33.46 12.50
N THR A 412 -12.97 32.14 12.39
CA THR A 412 -14.08 31.41 13.03
C THR A 412 -13.83 31.30 14.54
N SER A 413 -14.84 30.86 15.30
CA SER A 413 -14.70 30.64 16.74
C SER A 413 -13.68 29.56 17.09
N GLY A 414 -13.57 28.48 16.29
CA GLY A 414 -12.58 27.43 16.52
C GLY A 414 -11.18 27.80 16.03
N GLY A 415 -11.08 28.80 15.16
CA GLY A 415 -9.81 29.44 14.82
C GLY A 415 -9.36 29.27 13.37
N VAL A 416 -10.24 28.82 12.48
CA VAL A 416 -10.02 28.84 11.03
C VAL A 416 -9.94 30.28 10.55
N SER A 417 -8.84 30.65 9.94
CA SER A 417 -8.72 31.95 9.25
C SER A 417 -9.27 31.83 7.84
N TYR A 418 -9.99 32.82 7.33
CA TYR A 418 -10.53 32.79 5.98
C TYR A 418 -10.69 34.16 5.32
N VAL A 419 -10.67 34.17 3.99
CA VAL A 419 -11.03 35.31 3.14
C VAL A 419 -12.00 34.88 2.06
N VAL A 420 -12.99 35.72 1.77
CA VAL A 420 -13.90 35.51 0.66
C VAL A 420 -13.24 36.03 -0.61
N LEU A 421 -12.81 35.12 -1.49
CA LEU A 421 -12.22 35.46 -2.79
C LEU A 421 -13.28 35.90 -3.79
N ARG A 422 -14.47 35.29 -3.72
CA ARG A 422 -15.65 35.69 -4.50
C ARG A 422 -16.88 35.49 -3.65
N ARG A 423 -17.73 36.51 -3.58
CA ARG A 423 -18.99 36.45 -2.82
C ARG A 423 -20.10 35.87 -3.70
N GLY A 424 -20.78 34.85 -3.19
CA GLY A 424 -22.01 34.29 -3.71
C GLY A 424 -23.22 35.17 -3.43
N LYS A 425 -24.35 34.82 -4.05
CA LYS A 425 -25.63 35.57 -3.89
C LYS A 425 -26.57 34.93 -2.88
N GLY A 426 -26.22 33.77 -2.34
CA GLY A 426 -27.01 33.08 -1.33
C GLY A 426 -27.12 33.86 -0.02
N LYS A 427 -28.15 33.52 0.77
CA LYS A 427 -28.36 34.05 2.12
C LYS A 427 -28.41 32.95 3.19
N VAL A 428 -28.46 31.70 2.74
CA VAL A 428 -28.56 30.51 3.58
C VAL A 428 -27.18 29.87 3.67
N HIS A 429 -26.86 29.43 4.87
CA HIS A 429 -25.62 28.75 5.23
C HIS A 429 -25.91 27.26 5.45
N PRO A 430 -25.05 26.33 5.03
CA PRO A 430 -25.22 24.91 5.32
C PRO A 430 -25.20 24.63 6.83
N SER A 431 -25.99 23.67 7.30
CA SER A 431 -25.80 23.08 8.63
C SER A 431 -24.51 22.26 8.72
N ASP A 432 -24.15 21.81 9.92
CA ASP A 432 -22.93 21.01 10.18
C ASP A 432 -22.99 19.58 9.61
N SER A 433 -24.18 19.12 9.26
CA SER A 433 -24.48 17.78 8.75
C SER A 433 -24.98 17.81 7.30
N ALA A 434 -25.03 18.99 6.69
CA ALA A 434 -25.42 19.16 5.29
C ALA A 434 -24.50 18.37 4.35
N GLN A 435 -25.11 17.86 3.27
CA GLN A 435 -24.38 17.33 2.13
C GLN A 435 -24.07 18.49 1.18
N VAL A 436 -22.81 18.89 1.07
CA VAL A 436 -22.38 20.01 0.23
C VAL A 436 -21.82 19.52 -1.10
N GLU A 437 -22.03 20.31 -2.16
CA GLU A 437 -21.40 20.16 -3.46
C GLU A 437 -20.36 21.26 -3.67
N VAL A 438 -19.09 20.87 -3.85
CA VAL A 438 -17.96 21.80 -3.85
C VAL A 438 -16.95 21.53 -4.97
N HIS A 439 -16.32 22.60 -5.45
CA HIS A 439 -14.98 22.52 -5.99
C HIS A 439 -13.98 22.91 -4.92
N TYR A 440 -12.87 22.19 -4.81
CA TYR A 440 -11.82 22.51 -3.87
C TYR A 440 -10.44 22.09 -4.33
N THR A 441 -9.43 22.71 -3.73
CA THR A 441 -8.03 22.28 -3.74
C THR A 441 -7.39 22.59 -2.38
N GLY A 442 -6.57 21.66 -1.88
CA GLY A 442 -5.81 21.79 -0.65
C GLY A 442 -4.29 21.77 -0.90
N TRP A 443 -3.58 22.63 -0.19
CA TRP A 443 -2.11 22.75 -0.21
C TRP A 443 -1.54 22.78 1.20
N THR A 444 -0.34 22.25 1.36
CA THR A 444 0.53 22.54 2.52
C THR A 444 1.12 23.95 2.38
N THR A 445 1.65 24.50 3.48
CA THR A 445 2.21 25.87 3.53
C THR A 445 3.48 26.08 2.70
N ASP A 446 4.11 24.99 2.22
CA ASP A 446 5.19 25.01 1.24
C ASP A 446 4.67 25.07 -0.22
N GLY A 447 3.36 25.08 -0.43
CA GLY A 447 2.70 25.17 -1.74
C GLY A 447 2.51 23.82 -2.42
N LYS A 448 2.83 22.70 -1.77
CA LYS A 448 2.56 21.37 -2.32
C LYS A 448 1.06 21.06 -2.24
N ARG A 449 0.45 20.80 -3.39
CA ARG A 449 -0.93 20.30 -3.47
C ARG A 449 -0.99 18.88 -2.91
N PHE A 450 -1.97 18.61 -2.05
CA PHE A 450 -2.20 17.25 -1.52
C PHE A 450 -3.56 16.67 -1.92
N ASP A 451 -4.57 17.50 -2.21
CA ASP A 451 -5.88 17.02 -2.71
C ASP A 451 -6.57 18.09 -3.56
N THR A 452 -7.40 17.66 -4.51
CA THR A 452 -8.23 18.54 -5.33
C THR A 452 -9.38 17.79 -6.02
N SER A 453 -10.52 18.47 -6.13
CA SER A 453 -11.63 18.05 -6.99
C SER A 453 -11.29 18.09 -8.49
N ALA A 454 -10.31 18.90 -8.91
CA ALA A 454 -9.96 19.08 -10.31
C ALA A 454 -9.42 17.78 -10.97
N LEU A 455 -8.82 16.88 -10.19
CA LEU A 455 -8.37 15.56 -10.65
C LEU A 455 -9.50 14.68 -11.18
N ARG A 456 -10.74 14.96 -10.76
CA ARG A 456 -11.93 14.20 -11.13
C ARG A 456 -12.75 14.91 -12.21
N ASP A 457 -12.34 16.10 -12.65
CA ASP A 457 -13.05 16.99 -13.57
C ASP A 457 -14.53 17.24 -13.21
N LYS A 458 -14.90 17.09 -11.93
CA LYS A 458 -16.27 17.25 -11.45
C LYS A 458 -16.31 17.71 -9.98
N PRO A 459 -17.37 18.44 -9.58
CA PRO A 459 -17.61 18.75 -8.17
C PRO A 459 -17.63 17.49 -7.30
N GLN A 460 -17.31 17.66 -6.03
CA GLN A 460 -17.42 16.59 -5.03
C GLN A 460 -18.61 16.84 -4.12
N ARG A 461 -19.37 15.77 -3.86
CA ARG A 461 -20.40 15.76 -2.83
C ARG A 461 -19.85 15.13 -1.56
N MET A 462 -19.98 15.83 -0.44
CA MET A 462 -19.41 15.42 0.84
C MET A 462 -20.32 15.85 1.99
N THR A 463 -20.42 15.03 3.03
CA THR A 463 -21.19 15.35 4.23
C THR A 463 -20.28 16.03 5.25
N LEU A 464 -20.62 17.24 5.70
CA LEU A 464 -19.73 18.09 6.51
C LEU A 464 -19.32 17.48 7.87
N ASP A 465 -20.15 16.61 8.44
CA ASP A 465 -19.87 15.94 9.72
C ASP A 465 -18.81 14.84 9.60
N SER A 466 -18.56 14.31 8.40
CA SER A 466 -17.50 13.33 8.12
C SER A 466 -16.13 13.94 7.79
N LEU A 467 -16.04 15.27 7.70
CA LEU A 467 -14.82 15.99 7.31
C LEU A 467 -14.06 16.53 8.51
N ILE A 468 -12.82 16.98 8.26
CA ILE A 468 -11.97 17.64 9.27
C ILE A 468 -12.68 18.85 9.89
N PRO A 469 -12.48 19.13 11.20
CA PRO A 469 -13.19 20.19 11.91
C PRO A 469 -13.14 21.56 11.23
N GLY A 470 -11.99 21.92 10.65
CA GLY A 470 -11.83 23.21 9.99
C GLY A 470 -12.68 23.38 8.72
N TRP A 471 -12.97 22.28 8.01
CA TRP A 471 -13.90 22.31 6.88
C TRP A 471 -15.33 22.52 7.34
N ARG A 472 -15.74 21.83 8.41
CA ARG A 472 -17.07 21.98 9.01
C ARG A 472 -17.32 23.45 9.37
N GLU A 473 -16.43 24.05 10.15
CA GLU A 473 -16.55 25.47 10.53
C GLU A 473 -16.49 26.43 9.34
N GLY A 474 -15.54 26.20 8.44
CA GLY A 474 -15.27 27.10 7.33
C GLY A 474 -16.40 27.13 6.29
N VAL A 475 -16.94 25.96 5.93
CA VAL A 475 -18.02 25.86 4.94
C VAL A 475 -19.36 26.33 5.49
N GLN A 476 -19.63 26.15 6.78
CA GLN A 476 -20.82 26.73 7.43
C GLN A 476 -20.83 28.27 7.39
N ALA A 477 -19.67 28.93 7.23
CA ALA A 477 -19.60 30.38 7.05
C ALA A 477 -19.88 30.84 5.60
N MET A 478 -19.99 29.90 4.65
CA MET A 478 -20.19 30.16 3.22
C MET A 478 -21.67 30.21 2.84
N VAL A 479 -21.95 30.88 1.72
CA VAL A 479 -23.22 30.76 0.99
C VAL A 479 -22.98 30.23 -0.43
N VAL A 480 -24.00 29.67 -1.08
CA VAL A 480 -23.88 29.18 -2.47
C VAL A 480 -23.33 30.29 -3.39
N GLY A 481 -22.30 29.91 -4.17
CA GLY A 481 -21.53 30.76 -5.07
C GLY A 481 -20.28 31.39 -4.44
N ASP A 482 -20.12 31.30 -3.12
CA ASP A 482 -18.90 31.73 -2.45
C ASP A 482 -17.71 30.91 -2.94
N LYS A 483 -16.59 31.60 -3.21
CA LYS A 483 -15.26 31.01 -3.25
C LYS A 483 -14.46 31.58 -2.09
N VAL A 484 -14.03 30.73 -1.18
CA VAL A 484 -13.34 31.11 0.06
C VAL A 484 -11.96 30.45 0.08
N ARG A 485 -10.96 31.20 0.55
CA ARG A 485 -9.68 30.63 0.98
C ARG A 485 -9.66 30.53 2.49
N MET A 486 -9.23 29.37 2.99
CA MET A 486 -9.17 29.04 4.40
C MET A 486 -7.77 28.57 4.77
N TRP A 487 -7.28 29.00 5.92
CA TRP A 487 -6.07 28.49 6.57
C TRP A 487 -6.51 27.76 7.82
N ILE A 488 -6.37 26.44 7.78
CA ILE A 488 -6.84 25.52 8.82
C ILE A 488 -5.64 25.10 9.67
N PRO A 489 -5.56 25.51 10.94
CA PRO A 489 -4.52 25.05 11.86
C PRO A 489 -4.53 23.52 12.00
N GLU A 490 -3.37 22.93 12.30
CA GLU A 490 -3.18 21.48 12.38
C GLU A 490 -4.20 20.77 13.29
N ALA A 491 -4.51 21.38 14.44
CA ALA A 491 -5.48 20.86 15.41
C ALA A 491 -6.92 20.77 14.86
N LEU A 492 -7.24 21.50 13.79
CA LEU A 492 -8.53 21.46 13.09
C LEU A 492 -8.43 20.74 11.73
N ALA A 493 -7.27 20.18 11.41
CA ALA A 493 -7.01 19.39 10.22
C ALA A 493 -6.90 17.90 10.57
N TYR A 494 -5.78 17.25 10.27
CA TYR A 494 -5.54 15.83 10.52
C TYR A 494 -4.84 15.56 11.86
N ALA A 495 -4.50 16.59 12.64
CA ALA A 495 -3.95 16.46 14.00
C ALA A 495 -2.77 15.48 14.14
N GLY A 496 -1.87 15.43 13.14
CA GLY A 496 -0.69 14.56 13.14
C GLY A 496 -0.95 13.08 12.82
N GLU A 497 -2.10 12.75 12.23
CA GLU A 497 -2.39 11.41 11.71
C GLU A 497 -1.29 10.94 10.74
N GLU A 498 -0.75 9.74 10.97
CA GLU A 498 0.35 9.20 10.17
C GLU A 498 -0.07 9.01 8.71
N GLY A 499 0.73 9.53 7.78
CA GLY A 499 0.44 9.50 6.35
C GLY A 499 -0.48 10.62 5.87
N ALA A 500 -1.07 11.42 6.76
CA ALA A 500 -1.84 12.61 6.41
C ALA A 500 -0.93 13.86 6.28
N PRO A 501 -1.38 14.92 5.56
CA PRO A 501 -0.71 16.21 5.56
C PRO A 501 -0.56 16.79 6.98
N ALA A 502 0.65 17.19 7.34
CA ALA A 502 0.98 17.76 8.65
C ALA A 502 0.98 19.30 8.63
N GLY A 503 0.82 19.90 9.81
CA GLY A 503 0.85 21.35 9.99
C GLY A 503 -0.42 22.07 9.51
N MET A 504 -0.30 23.39 9.30
CA MET A 504 -1.40 24.23 8.80
C MET A 504 -1.66 23.91 7.32
N LEU A 505 -2.94 23.79 6.95
CA LEU A 505 -3.36 23.53 5.58
C LEU A 505 -4.06 24.73 4.98
N VAL A 506 -3.86 24.95 3.68
CA VAL A 506 -4.50 26.01 2.91
C VAL A 506 -5.50 25.38 1.96
N PHE A 507 -6.76 25.81 2.02
CA PHE A 507 -7.80 25.35 1.12
C PHE A 507 -8.40 26.51 0.35
N GLU A 508 -8.68 26.30 -0.93
CA GLU A 508 -9.68 27.07 -1.66
C GLU A 508 -10.90 26.20 -1.87
N VAL A 509 -12.08 26.68 -1.46
CA VAL A 509 -13.35 25.98 -1.58
C VAL A 509 -14.35 26.90 -2.28
N GLU A 510 -15.03 26.36 -3.29
CA GLU A 510 -16.15 26.99 -3.98
C GLU A 510 -17.40 26.16 -3.70
N LEU A 511 -18.38 26.77 -3.02
CA LEU A 511 -19.64 26.12 -2.66
C LEU A 511 -20.64 26.28 -3.80
N LEU A 512 -21.02 25.17 -4.42
CA LEU A 512 -21.92 25.14 -5.59
C LEU A 512 -23.37 24.89 -5.19
N GLY A 513 -23.59 24.13 -4.13
CA GLY A 513 -24.91 23.75 -3.62
C GLY A 513 -24.79 22.96 -2.32
N PHE A 514 -25.92 22.72 -1.65
CA PHE A 514 -26.00 21.81 -0.52
C PHE A 514 -27.44 21.35 -0.29
N ASP A 515 -27.58 20.16 0.29
CA ASP A 515 -28.83 19.58 0.75
C ASP A 515 -28.76 19.42 2.27
N GLU A 516 -29.78 19.89 2.97
CA GLU A 516 -29.91 19.68 4.40
C GLU A 516 -30.30 18.22 4.71
N PRO A 517 -29.83 17.64 5.82
CA PRO A 517 -30.30 16.32 6.24
C PRO A 517 -31.82 16.33 6.33
N ARG A 518 -32.47 15.32 5.76
CA ARG A 518 -33.92 15.20 5.87
C ARG A 518 -34.25 14.98 7.35
N ALA A 519 -35.01 15.91 7.94
CA ALA A 519 -35.45 15.84 9.34
C ALA A 519 -36.23 14.55 9.70
N ASP A 520 -36.69 13.79 8.70
CA ASP A 520 -37.51 12.59 8.84
C ASP A 520 -36.81 11.28 8.41
N ALA A 521 -35.48 11.27 8.23
CA ALA A 521 -34.78 10.03 7.90
C ALA A 521 -34.73 9.11 9.15
N PRO A 522 -35.26 7.86 9.09
CA PRO A 522 -35.20 6.94 10.23
C PRO A 522 -33.74 6.69 10.64
N VAL A 523 -33.44 6.87 11.93
CA VAL A 523 -32.17 6.45 12.51
C VAL A 523 -32.01 4.95 12.27
N PRO A 524 -30.95 4.48 11.59
CA PRO A 524 -30.73 3.05 11.44
C PRO A 524 -30.56 2.43 12.84
N ALA A 525 -31.38 1.42 13.13
CA ALA A 525 -31.35 0.74 14.42
C ALA A 525 -29.95 0.20 14.73
N PRO A 526 -29.52 0.17 16.00
CA PRO A 526 -28.27 -0.44 16.39
C PRO A 526 -28.23 -1.89 15.88
N VAL A 527 -27.14 -2.25 15.23
CA VAL A 527 -26.88 -3.64 14.84
C VAL A 527 -26.52 -4.38 16.13
N GLU A 528 -27.43 -5.23 16.61
CA GLU A 528 -27.21 -6.15 17.76
C GLU A 528 -26.16 -7.22 17.46
#